data_AF-A0AAW8EK98-F1
#
_entry.id   AF-A0AAW8EK98-F1
#
_cell.length_a   1.000
_cell.length_b   1.000
_cell.length_c   1.000
_cell.angle_alpha   90.00
_cell.angle_beta   90.00
_cell.angle_gamma   90.00
#
_symmetry.space_group_name_H-M   'P 1'
#
loop_
_entity.id
_entity.type
_entity.pdbx_description
1 polymer ?
#
loop_
_entity_poly.entity_id
_entity_poly.type
_entity_poly.pdbx_seq_one_letter_code
_entity_poly.pdbx_strand_id
1 'polypeptide(L)' 'MAVLLVNALNLEVAPEDIVPTDPLYGEGLGLDSIDILEVALEVSRRYGFQLRSDDERNQQIFQSLRTLATHVAQHRSAS' A
#
# COMPACT_ATOMS: atom_id res chain seq x y z
N MET A 1 5.23 0.26 6.91
CA MET A 1 4.47 0.11 5.66
C MET A 1 5.27 -0.70 4.64
N ALA A 2 6.53 -0.36 4.34
CA ALA A 2 7.37 -1.12 3.41
C ALA A 2 7.39 -2.64 3.68
N VAL A 3 7.62 -3.04 4.94
CA VAL A 3 7.59 -4.46 5.36
C VAL A 3 6.26 -5.14 5.04
N LEU A 4 5.13 -4.42 5.13
CA LEU A 4 3.83 -4.97 4.77
C LEU A 4 3.78 -5.24 3.26
N LEU A 5 4.20 -4.30 2.43
CA LEU A 5 4.24 -4.49 0.97
C LEU A 5 5.13 -5.68 0.60
N VAL A 6 6.37 -5.72 1.10
CA VAL A 6 7.32 -6.79 0.81
C VAL A 6 6.77 -8.16 1.20
N ASN A 7 6.16 -8.27 2.39
CA ASN A 7 5.61 -9.53 2.85
C ASN A 7 4.32 -9.92 2.13
N ALA A 8 3.44 -8.96 1.84
CA ALA A 8 2.16 -9.21 1.17
C ALA A 8 2.37 -9.68 -0.26
N LEU A 9 3.34 -9.09 -0.96
CA LEU A 9 3.60 -9.35 -2.37
C LEU A 9 4.80 -10.26 -2.62
N ASN A 10 5.43 -10.75 -1.54
CA ASN A 10 6.65 -11.55 -1.60
C ASN A 10 7.74 -10.94 -2.51
N LEU A 11 7.99 -9.63 -2.34
CA LEU A 11 8.93 -8.90 -3.20
C LEU A 11 10.37 -9.29 -2.90
N GLU A 12 11.19 -9.44 -3.94
CA GLU A 12 12.64 -9.65 -3.84
C GLU A 12 13.41 -8.33 -3.60
N VAL A 13 12.88 -7.44 -2.76
CA VAL A 13 13.53 -6.19 -2.37
C VAL A 13 13.51 -6.02 -0.85
N ALA A 14 14.56 -5.41 -0.29
CA ALA A 14 14.57 -5.10 1.13
C ALA A 14 13.59 -3.94 1.42
N PRO A 15 12.82 -3.98 2.51
CA PRO A 15 11.90 -2.90 2.87
C PRO A 15 12.55 -1.51 2.96
N GLU A 16 13.82 -1.44 3.35
CA GLU A 16 14.62 -0.21 3.42
C GLU A 16 15.00 0.38 2.06
N ASP A 17 15.00 -0.43 1.00
CA ASP A 17 15.34 0.00 -0.36
C ASP A 17 14.12 0.60 -1.10
N ILE A 18 12.91 0.45 -0.54
CA ILE A 18 11.70 1.03 -1.12
C ILE A 18 11.68 2.54 -0.89
N VAL A 19 11.86 3.30 -1.96
CA VAL A 19 11.76 4.76 -1.96
C VAL A 19 10.30 5.17 -1.67
N PRO A 20 10.02 5.89 -0.55
CA PRO A 20 8.63 6.09 -0.13
C PRO A 20 7.78 6.97 -1.05
N THR A 21 8.42 7.73 -1.93
CA THR A 21 7.79 8.68 -2.85
C THR A 21 7.67 8.16 -4.27
N ASP A 22 8.32 7.03 -4.58
CA ASP A 22 8.25 6.47 -5.92
C ASP A 22 6.87 5.88 -6.19
N PRO A 23 6.44 5.86 -7.46
CA PRO A 23 5.17 5.27 -7.80
C PRO A 23 5.14 3.79 -7.42
N LEU A 24 4.05 3.35 -6.82
CA LEU A 24 3.83 1.92 -6.57
C LEU A 24 3.42 1.21 -7.86
N TYR A 25 2.52 1.84 -8.63
CA TYR A 25 1.97 1.28 -9.86
C TYR A 25 2.82 1.62 -11.09
N GLY A 26 3.08 0.63 -11.94
CA GLY A 26 3.81 0.82 -13.19
C GLY A 26 5.30 1.06 -12.96
N GLU A 27 5.80 2.28 -13.18
CA GLU A 27 7.21 2.60 -12.96
C GLU A 27 7.53 2.68 -11.46
N GLY A 28 8.73 2.25 -11.04
CA GLY A 28 9.12 2.17 -9.63
C GLY A 28 9.08 0.72 -9.13
N LEU A 29 8.14 0.41 -8.25
CA LEU A 29 7.99 -0.95 -7.68
C LEU A 29 7.38 -1.97 -8.66
N GLY A 30 6.87 -1.54 -9.81
CA GLY A 30 6.38 -2.47 -10.83
C GLY A 30 5.02 -3.07 -10.56
N LEU A 31 4.26 -2.57 -9.56
CA LEU A 31 3.04 -3.23 -9.13
C LEU A 31 1.94 -3.13 -10.19
N ASP A 32 1.21 -4.23 -10.33
CA ASP A 32 0.03 -4.31 -11.19
C ASP A 32 -1.28 -4.20 -10.38
N SER A 33 -2.41 -4.32 -11.07
CA SER A 33 -3.73 -4.22 -10.43
C SER A 33 -4.02 -5.36 -9.43
N ILE A 34 -3.41 -6.53 -9.60
CA ILE A 34 -3.56 -7.68 -8.70
C ILE A 34 -2.77 -7.42 -7.41
N ASP A 35 -1.54 -6.93 -7.54
CA ASP A 35 -0.70 -6.57 -6.40
C ASP A 35 -1.37 -5.49 -5.53
N ILE A 36 -1.94 -4.46 -6.15
CA ILE A 36 -2.66 -3.41 -5.43
C ILE A 36 -3.86 -3.97 -4.66
N LEU A 37 -4.60 -4.91 -5.25
CA LEU A 37 -5.70 -5.59 -4.58
C LEU A 37 -5.21 -6.41 -3.38
N GLU A 38 -4.10 -7.11 -3.51
CA GLU A 38 -3.51 -7.89 -2.40
C GLU A 38 -3.07 -6.98 -1.25
N VAL A 39 -2.39 -5.87 -1.55
CA VAL A 39 -2.04 -4.86 -0.54
C VAL A 39 -3.28 -4.29 0.14
N ALA A 40 -4.34 -3.99 -0.63
CA ALA A 40 -5.60 -3.48 -0.07
C ALA A 40 -6.24 -4.47 0.91
N LEU A 41 -6.26 -5.76 0.55
CA LEU A 41 -6.77 -6.84 1.40
C LEU A 41 -5.94 -6.98 2.67
N GLU A 42 -4.61 -6.96 2.56
CA GLU A 42 -3.73 -7.11 3.72
C GLU A 42 -3.80 -5.92 4.67
N VAL A 43 -3.87 -4.68 4.14
CA VAL A 43 -4.14 -3.49 4.95
C VAL A 43 -5.47 -3.61 5.68
N SER A 44 -6.51 -4.10 4.99
CA SER A 44 -7.84 -4.26 5.59
C SER A 44 -7.84 -5.28 6.72
N ARG A 45 -7.14 -6.41 6.54
CA ARG A 45 -6.97 -7.44 7.58
C ARG A 45 -6.18 -6.92 8.77
N ARG A 46 -5.10 -6.18 8.52
CA ARG A 46 -4.17 -5.74 9.57
C ARG A 46 -4.67 -4.57 10.41
N TYR A 47 -5.37 -3.62 9.78
CA TYR A 47 -5.78 -2.37 10.43
C TYR A 47 -7.30 -2.25 10.63
N GLY A 48 -8.09 -3.21 10.16
CA GLY A 48 -9.52 -3.29 10.45
C GLY A 48 -10.39 -2.27 9.72
N PHE A 49 -9.91 -1.66 8.63
CA PHE A 49 -10.70 -0.76 7.78
C PHE A 49 -10.55 -1.14 6.30
N GLN A 50 -11.60 -0.97 5.51
CA GLN A 50 -11.60 -1.38 4.11
C GLN A 50 -11.07 -0.28 3.19
N LEU A 51 -10.15 -0.65 2.30
CA LEU A 51 -9.83 0.12 1.09
C LEU A 51 -10.77 -0.34 -0.02
N ARG A 52 -11.81 0.44 -0.29
CA ARG A 52 -12.86 0.08 -1.26
C ARG A 52 -12.35 0.29 -2.69
N SER A 53 -12.52 -0.69 -3.57
CA SER A 53 -12.05 -0.62 -4.96
C SER A 53 -12.66 0.52 -5.78
N ASP A 54 -13.85 1.00 -5.40
CA ASP A 54 -14.57 2.11 -6.04
C ASP A 54 -14.33 3.47 -5.37
N ASP A 55 -13.39 3.57 -4.42
CA ASP A 55 -13.01 4.86 -3.85
C ASP A 55 -12.24 5.68 -4.89
N GLU A 56 -12.77 6.85 -5.24
CA GLU A 56 -12.12 7.80 -6.16
C GLU A 56 -10.72 8.21 -5.68
N ARG A 57 -10.44 8.09 -4.38
CA ARG A 57 -9.13 8.37 -3.78
C ARG A 57 -8.13 7.24 -3.96
N ASN A 58 -8.50 6.06 -4.46
CA ASN A 58 -7.58 4.94 -4.63
C ASN A 58 -6.35 5.32 -5.46
N GLN A 59 -6.51 6.10 -6.53
CA GLN A 59 -5.38 6.57 -7.32
C GLN A 59 -4.38 7.40 -6.49
N GLN A 60 -4.86 8.17 -5.50
CA GLN A 60 -4.02 8.96 -4.60
C GLN A 60 -3.44 8.09 -3.47
N ILE A 61 -4.26 7.21 -2.88
CA ILE A 61 -3.86 6.33 -1.78
C ILE A 61 -2.74 5.38 -2.23
N PHE A 62 -2.89 4.77 -3.41
CA PHE A 62 -1.91 3.82 -3.96
C PHE A 62 -0.85 4.49 -4.83
N GLN A 63 -0.77 5.82 -4.87
CA GLN A 63 0.25 6.53 -5.62
C GLN A 63 1.67 6.12 -5.17
N SER A 64 1.93 6.16 -3.86
CA SER A 64 3.25 5.92 -3.29
C SER A 64 3.13 5.22 -1.93
N LEU A 65 4.22 4.64 -1.43
CA LEU A 65 4.25 4.08 -0.09
C LEU A 65 3.89 5.14 0.98
N ARG A 66 4.32 6.39 0.78
CA ARG A 66 4.05 7.51 1.69
C ARG A 66 2.56 7.84 1.76
N THR A 67 1.87 7.91 0.63
CA THR A 67 0.43 8.23 0.61
C THR A 67 -0.38 7.09 1.23
N LEU A 68 -0.05 5.83 0.92
CA LEU A 68 -0.66 4.67 1.56
C LEU A 68 -0.44 4.66 3.07
N ALA A 69 0.81 4.88 3.52
CA ALA A 69 1.14 4.94 4.95
C ALA A 69 0.39 6.08 5.67
N THR A 70 0.25 7.23 5.02
CA THR A 70 -0.48 8.39 5.55
C THR A 70 -1.96 8.07 5.70
N HIS A 71 -2.57 7.47 4.68
CA HIS A 71 -3.97 7.06 4.72
C HIS A 71 -4.22 6.03 5.83
N VAL A 72 -3.36 5.02 5.95
CA VAL A 72 -3.43 4.03 7.04
C VAL A 72 -3.26 4.68 8.41
N ALA A 73 -2.34 5.63 8.57
CA ALA A 73 -2.14 6.33 9.84
C ALA A 73 -3.36 7.18 10.25
N GLN A 74 -4.10 7.73 9.28
CA GLN A 74 -5.33 8.48 9.54
C GLN A 74 -6.52 7.60 9.95
N HIS A 75 -6.57 6.35 9.46
CA HIS A 75 -7.69 5.43 9.68
C HIS A 75 -7.43 4.41 10.79
N ARG A 76 -6.17 4.18 11.16
CA ARG A 76 -5.85 3.49 12.42
C ARG A 76 -6.22 4.45 13.56
N SER A 77 -7.48 4.41 14.00
CA SER A 77 -7.85 5.04 15.26
C SER A 77 -6.92 4.47 16.33
N ALA A 78 -6.13 5.32 16.98
CA ALA A 78 -5.28 4.90 18.09
C ALA A 78 -6.19 4.27 19.16
N SER A 79 -6.15 2.95 19.26
CA SER A 79 -6.67 2.20 20.40
C SER A 79 -5.49 1.78 21.25
#